data_AF-A0A966XYN5-F1
#
_entry.id   AF-A0A966XYN5-F1
#
_cell.length_a   1.000
_cell.length_b   1.000
_cell.length_c   1.000
_cell.angle_alpha   90.00
_cell.angle_beta   90.00
_cell.angle_gamma   90.00
#
_symmetry.space_group_name_H-M   'P 1'
#
loop_
_entity.id
_entity.type
_entity.pdbx_description
1 polymer ?
#
loop_
_entity_poly.entity_id
_entity_poly.type
_entity_poly.pdbx_seq_one_letter_code
_entity_poly.pdbx_strand_id
1 'polypeptide(L)'
;MKADSNLIFSRNIEGVVGSIFADSLTGSNGEFESFEGLEGDDTIDGMAGEDRVDYYNSASRVVVDLGLGLAIDDGYGDTDTLRNLEDVRGSRDFGDAITGSDGANLLEGMGGDDRLFGGAGNDTLAGGSGNDNLFGGAGLDVAVFTGSRDEYLVTRLAADTWEVKDLRLAALGSSSTPAIVPDGVDVVYEVETLRFADGDYAALTAGLTPVEIGLLTAAQVQSLSTAALSGLTTTLFAAFKPAQVAVLSTSQMQALRTAQIAALTTAQASALATAQIRAMTTAGIAALEGADLAAIGKTGLGAMTSAQFAALGATQFRALSSAQVQSLTSSQIVSLSTDRLNALTAAQFAVINTANVAALTSTQMANLELADLGAFTSAQIAAITTAGIAALRTLQFAALGTAQVGAITTAGIAALRTDEVVALSAVQAAALSTAQVRAITTAGIA
;
A
#
# COMPACT_ATOMS: atom_id res chain seq x y z
N MET A 1 -35.48 -49.36 -3.55
CA MET A 1 -34.97 -48.73 -4.79
C MET A 1 -35.10 -47.24 -4.59
N LYS A 2 -34.05 -46.62 -4.06
CA LYS A 2 -33.90 -45.16 -4.00
C LYS A 2 -33.47 -44.73 -5.40
N ALA A 3 -34.20 -43.80 -6.01
CA ALA A 3 -33.73 -43.15 -7.22
C ALA A 3 -32.80 -42.02 -6.76
N ASP A 4 -31.50 -42.31 -6.79
CA ASP A 4 -30.43 -41.34 -6.55
C ASP A 4 -30.22 -40.51 -7.84
N SER A 5 -31.20 -39.68 -8.20
CA SER A 5 -31.06 -38.78 -9.34
C SER A 5 -31.64 -37.40 -9.02
N ASN A 6 -30.85 -36.61 -8.27
CA ASN A 6 -30.95 -35.15 -8.05
C ASN A 6 -30.54 -34.37 -9.32
N LEU A 7 -31.05 -34.81 -10.48
CA LEU A 7 -30.74 -34.21 -11.78
C LEU A 7 -32.03 -33.68 -12.38
N ILE A 8 -32.18 -32.36 -12.38
CA ILE A 8 -33.37 -31.67 -12.89
C ILE A 8 -33.03 -31.06 -14.24
N PHE A 9 -33.79 -31.44 -15.27
CA PHE A 9 -33.71 -30.83 -16.61
C PHE A 9 -34.96 -30.01 -16.85
N SER A 10 -34.84 -28.69 -17.01
CA SER A 10 -35.94 -27.87 -17.49
C SER A 10 -36.07 -27.99 -19.01
N ARG A 11 -37.29 -28.14 -19.49
CA ARG A 11 -37.67 -27.83 -20.87
C ARG A 11 -39.03 -27.19 -20.78
N ASN A 12 -39.13 -25.91 -21.16
CA ASN A 12 -40.35 -25.12 -21.02
C ASN A 12 -40.79 -24.95 -19.55
N ILE A 13 -39.82 -24.74 -18.64
CA ILE A 13 -40.06 -24.47 -17.23
C ILE A 13 -39.24 -23.23 -16.88
N GLU A 14 -39.90 -22.12 -16.57
CA GLU A 14 -39.26 -20.83 -16.31
C GLU A 14 -38.61 -20.74 -14.91
N GLY A 15 -38.96 -21.65 -13.99
CA GLY A 15 -38.44 -21.69 -12.63
C GLY A 15 -38.04 -23.09 -12.19
N VAL A 16 -36.76 -23.28 -11.86
CA VAL A 16 -36.17 -24.53 -11.41
C VAL A 16 -35.70 -24.37 -9.98
N VAL A 17 -36.32 -25.12 -9.06
CA VAL A 17 -35.95 -25.10 -7.64
C VAL A 17 -35.40 -26.46 -7.27
N GLY A 18 -34.22 -26.47 -6.65
CA GLY A 18 -33.57 -27.62 -6.06
C GLY A 18 -34.25 -28.12 -4.79
N SER A 19 -33.56 -29.04 -4.13
CA SER A 19 -33.87 -29.57 -2.81
C SER A 19 -32.86 -29.01 -1.80
N ILE A 20 -33.00 -29.37 -0.52
CA ILE A 20 -32.02 -28.97 0.52
C ILE A 20 -30.72 -29.80 0.48
N PHE A 21 -30.41 -30.43 -0.64
CA PHE A 21 -29.25 -31.29 -0.81
C PHE A 21 -28.60 -30.92 -2.12
N ALA A 22 -27.28 -31.13 -2.22
CA ALA A 22 -26.53 -30.95 -3.47
C ALA A 22 -27.28 -31.53 -4.70
N ASP A 23 -27.64 -30.63 -5.60
CA ASP A 23 -28.42 -30.83 -6.79
C ASP A 23 -27.60 -30.51 -8.05
N SER A 24 -28.01 -31.13 -9.16
CA SER A 24 -27.54 -30.77 -10.48
C SER A 24 -28.74 -30.23 -11.26
N LEU A 25 -28.78 -28.91 -11.39
CA LEU A 25 -29.83 -28.18 -12.10
C LEU A 25 -29.31 -27.81 -13.48
N THR A 26 -30.06 -28.15 -14.52
CA THR A 26 -29.67 -27.87 -15.89
C THR A 26 -30.82 -27.30 -16.69
N GLY A 27 -30.54 -26.16 -17.32
CA GLY A 27 -31.42 -25.39 -18.18
C GLY A 27 -31.70 -26.02 -19.54
N SER A 28 -32.32 -25.21 -20.38
CA SER A 28 -32.67 -25.54 -21.76
C SER A 28 -31.95 -24.63 -22.74
N ASN A 29 -32.25 -24.74 -24.04
CA ASN A 29 -31.65 -23.85 -25.03
C ASN A 29 -32.69 -22.81 -25.49
N GLY A 30 -32.46 -21.55 -25.17
CA GLY A 30 -33.06 -20.36 -25.79
C GLY A 30 -34.28 -19.78 -25.08
N GLU A 31 -34.65 -20.30 -23.91
CA GLU A 31 -35.66 -19.72 -23.02
C GLU A 31 -34.95 -19.06 -21.82
N PHE A 32 -35.67 -18.22 -21.07
CA PHE A 32 -35.16 -17.63 -19.84
C PHE A 32 -35.55 -18.54 -18.68
N GLU A 33 -34.57 -19.05 -17.93
CA GLU A 33 -34.80 -19.85 -16.74
C GLU A 33 -34.24 -19.18 -15.48
N SER A 34 -35.01 -19.26 -14.39
CA SER A 34 -34.59 -18.85 -13.05
C SER A 34 -34.32 -20.09 -12.19
N PHE A 35 -33.12 -20.17 -11.62
CA PHE A 35 -32.66 -21.30 -10.80
C PHE A 35 -32.53 -20.89 -9.33
N GLU A 36 -33.05 -21.70 -8.42
CA GLU A 36 -32.88 -21.57 -6.96
C GLU A 36 -32.36 -22.91 -6.42
N GLY A 37 -31.15 -22.91 -5.85
CA GLY A 37 -30.50 -24.11 -5.32
C GLY A 37 -31.12 -24.61 -4.01
N LEU A 38 -31.27 -23.70 -3.05
CA LEU A 38 -31.54 -23.94 -1.61
C LEU A 38 -30.26 -24.37 -0.88
N GLU A 39 -30.35 -25.26 0.13
CA GLU A 39 -29.17 -25.74 0.87
C GLU A 39 -28.40 -26.81 0.07
N GLY A 40 -27.09 -26.90 0.31
CA GLY A 40 -26.19 -27.88 -0.29
C GLY A 40 -25.37 -27.30 -1.45
N ASP A 41 -24.20 -27.90 -1.71
CA ASP A 41 -23.33 -27.45 -2.81
C ASP A 41 -23.92 -27.84 -4.18
N ASP A 42 -24.60 -26.90 -4.84
CA ASP A 42 -25.31 -27.18 -6.09
C ASP A 42 -24.45 -26.96 -7.33
N THR A 43 -24.84 -27.61 -8.43
CA THR A 43 -24.31 -27.33 -9.76
C THR A 43 -25.43 -26.86 -10.67
N ILE A 44 -25.37 -25.59 -11.04
CA ILE A 44 -26.36 -24.92 -11.87
C ILE A 44 -25.73 -24.60 -13.23
N ASP A 45 -26.38 -25.02 -14.31
CA ASP A 45 -25.98 -24.76 -15.68
C ASP A 45 -27.18 -24.28 -16.51
N GLY A 46 -27.22 -23.00 -16.86
CA GLY A 46 -28.31 -22.42 -17.67
C GLY A 46 -28.34 -22.93 -19.12
N MET A 47 -27.24 -23.53 -19.59
CA MET A 47 -26.98 -23.88 -20.99
C MET A 47 -26.90 -22.67 -21.93
N ALA A 48 -27.93 -22.37 -22.71
CA ALA A 48 -27.90 -21.28 -23.68
C ALA A 48 -29.20 -20.51 -23.54
N GLY A 49 -29.12 -19.19 -23.43
CA GLY A 49 -30.27 -18.38 -23.08
C GLY A 49 -29.79 -17.11 -22.41
N GLU A 50 -30.74 -16.37 -21.85
CA GLU A 50 -30.44 -15.43 -20.77
C GLU A 50 -30.98 -16.10 -19.51
N ASP A 51 -30.10 -16.56 -18.63
CA ASP A 51 -30.48 -17.39 -17.49
C ASP A 51 -30.07 -16.73 -16.17
N ARG A 52 -30.84 -17.01 -15.11
CA ARG A 52 -30.72 -16.36 -13.81
C ARG A 52 -30.51 -17.35 -12.68
N VAL A 53 -29.60 -17.01 -11.77
CA VAL A 53 -29.62 -17.57 -10.42
C VAL A 53 -30.35 -16.62 -9.46
N ASP A 54 -31.28 -17.15 -8.68
CA ASP A 54 -32.18 -16.40 -7.81
C ASP A 54 -32.00 -16.83 -6.35
N TYR A 55 -31.45 -15.92 -5.55
CA TYR A 55 -31.23 -16.10 -4.11
C TYR A 55 -32.19 -15.26 -3.27
N TYR A 56 -33.34 -14.83 -3.81
CA TYR A 56 -34.24 -13.92 -3.12
C TYR A 56 -34.72 -14.42 -1.75
N ASN A 57 -34.90 -15.73 -1.59
CA ASN A 57 -35.34 -16.34 -0.32
C ASN A 57 -34.20 -16.81 0.59
N SER A 58 -32.96 -16.47 0.26
CA SER A 58 -31.79 -16.80 1.07
C SER A 58 -31.93 -16.23 2.49
N ALA A 59 -31.40 -16.97 3.47
CA ALA A 59 -31.55 -16.64 4.88
C ALA A 59 -30.47 -15.69 5.41
N SER A 60 -29.50 -15.32 4.56
CA SER A 60 -28.40 -14.42 4.87
C SER A 60 -27.83 -13.80 3.58
N ARG A 61 -26.76 -13.01 3.70
CA ARG A 61 -26.05 -12.39 2.57
C ARG A 61 -25.61 -13.44 1.56
N VAL A 62 -25.69 -13.11 0.27
CA VAL A 62 -25.06 -13.87 -0.81
C VAL A 62 -23.77 -13.24 -1.35
N VAL A 63 -22.86 -14.09 -1.81
CA VAL A 63 -21.59 -13.73 -2.45
C VAL A 63 -21.44 -14.51 -3.76
N VAL A 64 -21.67 -13.83 -4.88
CA VAL A 64 -21.73 -14.43 -6.23
C VAL A 64 -20.67 -13.82 -7.14
N ASP A 65 -20.00 -14.66 -7.92
CA ASP A 65 -19.06 -14.27 -8.98
C ASP A 65 -19.29 -15.15 -10.23
N LEU A 66 -19.99 -14.58 -11.21
CA LEU A 66 -20.29 -15.26 -12.48
C LEU A 66 -19.04 -15.45 -13.35
N GLY A 67 -18.03 -14.58 -13.23
CA GLY A 67 -16.75 -14.72 -13.94
C GLY A 67 -15.94 -15.92 -13.44
N LEU A 68 -16.02 -16.21 -12.13
CA LEU A 68 -15.45 -17.43 -11.53
C LEU A 68 -16.38 -18.64 -11.66
N GLY A 69 -17.67 -18.43 -11.95
CA GLY A 69 -18.68 -19.46 -12.01
C GLY A 69 -19.02 -20.04 -10.63
N LEU A 70 -19.12 -19.19 -9.61
CA LEU A 70 -19.34 -19.61 -8.22
C LEU A 70 -20.32 -18.69 -7.48
N ALA A 71 -21.14 -19.28 -6.62
CA ALA A 71 -21.66 -18.59 -5.43
C ALA A 71 -20.90 -19.12 -4.23
N ILE A 72 -19.99 -18.30 -3.68
CA ILE A 72 -19.10 -18.70 -2.57
C ILE A 72 -19.90 -18.80 -1.26
N ASP A 73 -20.96 -18.01 -1.16
CA ASP A 73 -21.94 -18.03 -0.08
C ASP A 73 -23.31 -17.81 -0.76
N ASP A 74 -24.13 -18.85 -0.81
CA ASP A 74 -25.49 -18.85 -1.37
C ASP A 74 -26.54 -18.30 -0.38
N GLY A 75 -26.09 -17.87 0.81
CA GLY A 75 -26.93 -17.39 1.89
C GLY A 75 -27.57 -18.49 2.73
N TYR A 76 -27.27 -19.77 2.44
CA TYR A 76 -27.52 -20.94 3.29
C TYR A 76 -26.24 -21.49 3.94
N GLY A 77 -25.07 -21.04 3.46
CA GLY A 77 -23.75 -21.35 4.02
C GLY A 77 -22.97 -22.40 3.24
N ASP A 78 -23.43 -22.71 2.02
CA ASP A 78 -22.86 -23.67 1.09
C ASP A 78 -22.26 -22.95 -0.14
N THR A 79 -21.62 -23.70 -1.06
CA THR A 79 -20.99 -23.13 -2.26
C THR A 79 -21.52 -23.77 -3.53
N ASP A 80 -22.14 -22.96 -4.39
CA ASP A 80 -22.66 -23.40 -5.68
C ASP A 80 -21.65 -23.21 -6.81
N THR A 81 -21.71 -24.12 -7.77
CA THR A 81 -21.04 -24.01 -9.07
C THR A 81 -22.02 -23.50 -10.12
N LEU A 82 -21.71 -22.35 -10.71
CA LEU A 82 -22.55 -21.62 -11.66
C LEU A 82 -21.94 -21.67 -13.07
N ARG A 83 -22.74 -22.01 -14.09
CA ARG A 83 -22.31 -22.04 -15.49
C ARG A 83 -23.39 -21.48 -16.40
N ASN A 84 -22.97 -20.74 -17.42
CA ASN A 84 -23.86 -20.18 -18.45
C ASN A 84 -25.07 -19.47 -17.81
N LEU A 85 -24.76 -18.52 -16.92
CA LEU A 85 -25.72 -17.68 -16.24
C LEU A 85 -25.31 -16.23 -16.51
N GLU A 86 -26.29 -15.41 -16.84
CA GLU A 86 -26.11 -14.00 -17.18
C GLU A 86 -26.67 -13.10 -16.06
N ASP A 87 -27.64 -13.59 -15.30
CA ASP A 87 -28.39 -12.81 -14.32
C ASP A 87 -28.20 -13.32 -12.89
N VAL A 88 -28.19 -12.38 -11.94
CA VAL A 88 -28.19 -12.68 -10.50
C VAL A 88 -29.23 -11.83 -9.80
N ARG A 89 -30.08 -12.47 -8.99
CA ARG A 89 -30.88 -11.79 -7.97
C ARG A 89 -30.35 -12.16 -6.58
N GLY A 90 -30.00 -11.12 -5.82
CA GLY A 90 -29.56 -11.19 -4.44
C GLY A 90 -30.69 -11.53 -3.45
N SER A 91 -30.34 -11.48 -2.18
CA SER A 91 -31.21 -11.74 -1.05
C SER A 91 -32.22 -10.63 -0.85
N ARG A 92 -33.39 -10.97 -0.32
CA ARG A 92 -34.45 -9.98 -0.10
C ARG A 92 -34.09 -8.88 0.91
N ASP A 93 -33.30 -9.21 1.94
CA ASP A 93 -33.19 -8.40 3.16
C ASP A 93 -31.73 -8.15 3.61
N PHE A 94 -30.72 -8.70 2.94
CA PHE A 94 -29.31 -8.61 3.36
C PHE A 94 -28.41 -7.98 2.30
N GLY A 95 -27.38 -7.24 2.75
CA GLY A 95 -26.41 -6.64 1.84
C GLY A 95 -25.52 -7.66 1.17
N ASP A 96 -25.58 -7.73 -0.15
CA ASP A 96 -24.98 -8.74 -1.02
C ASP A 96 -23.70 -8.30 -1.72
N ALA A 97 -22.91 -9.26 -2.17
CA ALA A 97 -21.73 -9.01 -3.01
C ALA A 97 -21.85 -9.81 -4.30
N ILE A 98 -22.20 -9.13 -5.40
CA ILE A 98 -22.50 -9.78 -6.68
C ILE A 98 -21.55 -9.23 -7.74
N THR A 99 -20.86 -10.14 -8.43
CA THR A 99 -19.97 -9.87 -9.55
C THR A 99 -20.47 -10.60 -10.81
N GLY A 100 -20.68 -9.86 -11.88
CA GLY A 100 -21.01 -10.38 -13.21
C GLY A 100 -19.81 -11.02 -13.92
N SER A 101 -20.01 -11.39 -15.18
CA SER A 101 -19.01 -12.03 -16.04
C SER A 101 -18.41 -11.00 -17.03
N ASP A 102 -17.85 -11.49 -18.14
CA ASP A 102 -17.45 -10.63 -19.26
C ASP A 102 -18.59 -10.42 -20.29
N GLY A 103 -19.78 -10.99 -20.01
CA GLY A 103 -20.99 -10.85 -20.82
C GLY A 103 -21.87 -9.69 -20.36
N ALA A 104 -23.01 -9.47 -21.02
CA ALA A 104 -24.01 -8.54 -20.50
C ALA A 104 -24.77 -9.19 -19.35
N ASN A 105 -24.77 -8.58 -18.17
CA ASN A 105 -25.43 -9.11 -16.98
C ASN A 105 -26.55 -8.21 -16.45
N LEU A 106 -27.61 -8.81 -15.88
CA LEU A 106 -28.55 -8.10 -15.01
C LEU A 106 -28.32 -8.52 -13.55
N LEU A 107 -27.86 -7.56 -12.74
CA LEU A 107 -27.53 -7.76 -11.33
C LEU A 107 -28.54 -6.99 -10.46
N GLU A 108 -29.28 -7.71 -9.63
CA GLU A 108 -30.27 -7.13 -8.69
C GLU A 108 -29.86 -7.43 -7.25
N GLY A 109 -29.53 -6.42 -6.45
CA GLY A 109 -29.17 -6.55 -5.02
C GLY A 109 -30.38 -6.75 -4.10
N MET A 110 -31.52 -6.14 -4.48
CA MET A 110 -32.80 -6.18 -3.77
C MET A 110 -32.83 -5.38 -2.47
N GLY A 111 -32.41 -5.93 -1.33
CA GLY A 111 -32.52 -5.23 -0.06
C GLY A 111 -31.30 -5.43 0.81
N GLY A 112 -30.74 -4.34 1.35
CA GLY A 112 -29.49 -4.38 2.08
C GLY A 112 -28.52 -3.32 1.57
N ASP A 113 -27.33 -3.24 2.14
CA ASP A 113 -26.28 -2.38 1.57
C ASP A 113 -25.46 -3.22 0.59
N ASP A 114 -25.77 -3.14 -0.70
CA ASP A 114 -25.24 -4.06 -1.71
C ASP A 114 -23.94 -3.59 -2.36
N ARG A 115 -23.20 -4.54 -2.92
CA ARG A 115 -22.04 -4.29 -3.79
C ARG A 115 -22.21 -5.05 -5.09
N LEU A 116 -22.51 -4.33 -6.17
CA LEU A 116 -22.73 -4.89 -7.50
C LEU A 116 -21.58 -4.47 -8.44
N PHE A 117 -20.91 -5.44 -9.06
CA PHE A 117 -19.86 -5.21 -10.06
C PHE A 117 -20.23 -5.91 -11.37
N GLY A 118 -20.53 -5.16 -12.43
CA GLY A 118 -20.97 -5.70 -13.73
C GLY A 118 -19.90 -6.55 -14.41
N GLY A 119 -18.68 -6.02 -14.53
CA GLY A 119 -17.57 -6.74 -15.15
C GLY A 119 -17.16 -6.10 -16.45
N ALA A 120 -17.05 -6.88 -17.52
CA ALA A 120 -17.03 -6.35 -18.88
C ALA A 120 -18.36 -6.71 -19.54
N GLY A 121 -18.83 -5.91 -20.49
CA GLY A 121 -20.16 -6.11 -21.06
C GLY A 121 -21.00 -4.86 -20.94
N ASN A 122 -22.26 -4.94 -21.37
CA ASN A 122 -23.20 -3.84 -21.19
C ASN A 122 -24.18 -4.25 -20.10
N ASP A 123 -23.90 -3.84 -18.88
CA ASP A 123 -24.56 -4.42 -17.71
C ASP A 123 -25.73 -3.57 -17.23
N THR A 124 -26.70 -4.21 -16.59
CA THR A 124 -27.81 -3.54 -15.90
C THR A 124 -27.71 -3.83 -14.40
N LEU A 125 -27.51 -2.81 -13.58
CA LEU A 125 -27.31 -2.93 -12.14
C LEU A 125 -28.46 -2.25 -11.40
N ALA A 126 -29.17 -2.99 -10.56
CA ALA A 126 -30.21 -2.48 -9.68
C ALA A 126 -29.84 -2.81 -8.22
N GLY A 127 -29.39 -1.81 -7.47
CA GLY A 127 -29.09 -2.00 -6.04
C GLY A 127 -30.34 -2.41 -5.27
N GLY A 128 -31.43 -1.66 -5.45
CA GLY A 128 -32.66 -1.89 -4.70
C GLY A 128 -32.72 -0.94 -3.51
N SER A 129 -33.16 -1.44 -2.36
CA SER A 129 -33.26 -0.64 -1.14
C SER A 129 -32.01 -0.75 -0.28
N GLY A 130 -31.49 0.39 0.19
CA GLY A 130 -30.30 0.46 1.04
C GLY A 130 -29.19 1.30 0.42
N ASN A 131 -27.99 1.25 1.00
CA ASN A 131 -26.85 2.05 0.53
C ASN A 131 -25.96 1.22 -0.37
N ASP A 132 -26.26 1.25 -1.67
CA ASP A 132 -25.62 0.37 -2.63
C ASP A 132 -24.39 0.97 -3.30
N ASN A 133 -23.41 0.12 -3.57
CA ASN A 133 -22.24 0.42 -4.36
C ASN A 133 -22.35 -0.27 -5.72
N LEU A 134 -22.65 0.51 -6.77
CA LEU A 134 -22.82 0.01 -8.13
C LEU A 134 -21.60 0.36 -8.99
N PHE A 135 -20.99 -0.65 -9.60
CA PHE A 135 -19.83 -0.54 -10.48
C PHE A 135 -20.10 -1.27 -11.80
N GLY A 136 -20.42 -0.55 -12.88
CA GLY A 136 -20.67 -1.18 -14.18
C GLY A 136 -19.46 -1.93 -14.73
N GLY A 137 -18.29 -1.28 -14.72
CA GLY A 137 -17.05 -1.88 -15.24
C GLY A 137 -16.77 -1.42 -16.66
N ALA A 138 -16.47 -2.34 -17.58
CA ALA A 138 -16.10 -2.03 -18.95
C ALA A 138 -17.25 -2.26 -19.93
N GLY A 139 -17.84 -1.18 -20.44
CA GLY A 139 -18.84 -1.20 -21.51
C GLY A 139 -19.89 -0.11 -21.30
N LEU A 140 -21.07 -0.28 -21.90
CA LEU A 140 -22.19 0.66 -21.72
C LEU A 140 -23.17 0.10 -20.68
N ASP A 141 -23.04 0.60 -19.47
CA ASP A 141 -23.81 0.09 -18.33
C ASP A 141 -25.00 0.99 -17.98
N VAL A 142 -26.03 0.38 -17.41
CA VAL A 142 -27.27 1.00 -16.95
C VAL A 142 -27.42 0.76 -15.47
N ALA A 143 -27.56 1.83 -14.69
CA ALA A 143 -28.00 1.74 -13.29
C ALA A 143 -29.51 1.97 -13.23
N VAL A 144 -30.24 1.05 -12.60
CA VAL A 144 -31.69 1.10 -12.42
C VAL A 144 -32.00 1.48 -10.98
N PHE A 145 -32.85 2.51 -10.81
CA PHE A 145 -33.26 3.02 -9.51
C PHE A 145 -34.77 2.91 -9.38
N THR A 146 -35.25 2.06 -8.47
CA THR A 146 -36.68 1.83 -8.22
C THR A 146 -36.98 2.05 -6.73
N GLY A 147 -37.70 3.13 -6.37
CA GLY A 147 -38.23 3.32 -5.01
C GLY A 147 -37.46 4.26 -4.06
N SER A 148 -37.99 4.45 -2.86
CA SER A 148 -37.89 5.72 -2.10
C SER A 148 -36.66 5.90 -1.19
N ARG A 149 -35.95 7.02 -1.38
CA ARG A 149 -35.04 7.71 -0.44
C ARG A 149 -33.60 7.22 -0.27
N ASP A 150 -33.03 6.51 -1.23
CA ASP A 150 -31.63 6.08 -1.08
C ASP A 150 -30.62 7.15 -1.55
N GLU A 151 -29.51 7.26 -0.80
CA GLU A 151 -28.38 8.12 -1.09
C GLU A 151 -27.34 7.32 -1.90
N TYR A 152 -27.50 7.28 -3.22
CA TYR A 152 -26.68 6.44 -4.10
C TYR A 152 -25.28 7.03 -4.38
N LEU A 153 -24.24 6.21 -4.23
CA LEU A 153 -22.89 6.50 -4.66
C LEU A 153 -22.60 5.81 -6.00
N VAL A 154 -22.99 6.45 -7.12
CA VAL A 154 -22.60 5.98 -8.46
C VAL A 154 -21.16 6.42 -8.73
N THR A 155 -20.20 5.49 -8.65
CA THR A 155 -18.82 5.78 -9.04
C THR A 155 -18.61 5.52 -10.53
N ARG A 156 -18.47 6.59 -11.30
CA ARG A 156 -18.05 6.55 -12.70
C ARG A 156 -16.55 6.27 -12.78
N LEU A 157 -16.06 5.30 -13.58
CA LEU A 157 -14.65 5.22 -14.00
C LEU A 157 -14.40 4.30 -15.22
N ALA A 158 -14.66 4.79 -16.43
CA ALA A 158 -13.76 4.63 -17.59
C ALA A 158 -14.21 5.56 -18.74
N ALA A 159 -13.22 6.00 -19.53
CA ALA A 159 -13.42 6.91 -20.64
C ALA A 159 -13.86 6.14 -21.89
N ASP A 160 -15.12 6.28 -22.27
CA ASP A 160 -15.55 6.24 -23.66
C ASP A 160 -16.59 7.35 -23.88
N THR A 161 -16.52 8.00 -25.04
CA THR A 161 -17.26 9.21 -25.42
C THR A 161 -18.77 9.09 -25.25
N TRP A 162 -19.36 9.94 -24.42
CA TRP A 162 -20.82 10.13 -24.37
C TRP A 162 -21.19 11.34 -25.24
N GLU A 163 -21.88 11.10 -26.36
CA GLU A 163 -22.64 12.15 -27.05
C GLU A 163 -23.93 12.38 -26.23
N VAL A 164 -23.92 13.40 -25.37
CA VAL A 164 -25.11 13.81 -24.62
C VAL A 164 -26.03 14.53 -25.59
N LYS A 165 -27.14 13.90 -25.97
CA LYS A 165 -28.22 14.55 -26.73
C LYS A 165 -29.38 14.85 -25.80
N ASP A 166 -29.48 16.14 -25.46
CA ASP A 166 -30.57 16.86 -24.80
C ASP A 166 -30.90 16.55 -23.33
N LEU A 167 -30.32 17.38 -22.43
CA LEU A 167 -30.93 17.72 -21.14
C LEU A 167 -31.36 19.19 -21.15
N ARG A 168 -32.65 19.45 -20.91
CA ARG A 168 -33.19 20.81 -20.71
C ARG A 168 -33.61 20.98 -19.26
N LEU A 169 -32.71 21.57 -18.47
CA LEU A 169 -32.96 22.01 -17.10
C LEU A 169 -33.98 23.16 -17.07
N ALA A 170 -35.06 23.02 -16.31
CA ALA A 170 -35.89 24.15 -15.91
C ALA A 170 -36.45 23.98 -14.48
N ALA A 171 -35.83 24.76 -13.57
CA ALA A 171 -36.28 25.13 -12.23
C ALA A 171 -36.09 24.04 -11.14
N LEU A 172 -35.56 24.33 -9.94
CA LEU A 172 -35.81 25.46 -9.05
C LEU A 172 -34.60 25.72 -8.12
N GLY A 173 -34.47 26.98 -7.71
CA GLY A 173 -33.40 27.47 -6.85
C GLY A 173 -33.44 26.96 -5.41
N SER A 174 -32.31 27.18 -4.75
CA SER A 174 -32.01 26.96 -3.33
C SER A 174 -33.21 27.07 -2.38
N SER A 175 -33.69 25.95 -1.85
CA SER A 175 -34.53 25.91 -0.65
C SER A 175 -34.55 24.49 -0.04
N SER A 176 -34.14 24.41 1.22
CA SER A 176 -33.88 23.20 2.02
C SER A 176 -35.14 22.51 2.57
N THR A 177 -36.06 22.09 1.70
CA THR A 177 -37.16 21.20 2.10
C THR A 177 -37.41 20.14 1.02
N PRO A 178 -37.44 18.83 1.34
CA PRO A 178 -37.64 17.79 0.33
C PRO A 178 -39.07 17.84 -0.22
N ALA A 179 -39.21 17.92 -1.54
CA ALA A 179 -40.49 17.73 -2.21
C ALA A 179 -40.89 16.24 -2.15
N ILE A 180 -42.14 15.96 -1.76
CA ILE A 180 -42.70 14.60 -1.73
C ILE A 180 -43.07 14.21 -3.17
N VAL A 181 -42.46 13.15 -3.70
CA VAL A 181 -42.88 12.50 -4.95
C VAL A 181 -44.00 11.50 -4.64
N PRO A 182 -45.14 11.49 -5.36
CA PRO A 182 -46.20 10.51 -5.17
C PRO A 182 -45.76 9.09 -5.57
N ASP A 183 -46.34 8.10 -4.90
CA ASP A 183 -46.07 6.67 -5.09
C ASP A 183 -46.47 6.19 -6.51
N GLY A 184 -45.62 5.35 -7.13
CA GLY A 184 -45.89 4.72 -8.43
C GLY A 184 -45.48 5.48 -9.69
N VAL A 185 -44.52 6.41 -9.60
CA VAL A 185 -43.94 7.10 -10.76
C VAL A 185 -42.46 6.74 -10.89
N ASP A 186 -42.09 6.06 -11.99
CA ASP A 186 -40.69 5.90 -12.39
C ASP A 186 -40.11 7.28 -12.70
N VAL A 187 -39.20 7.74 -11.85
CA VAL A 187 -38.44 8.97 -12.07
C VAL A 187 -37.03 8.55 -12.47
N VAL A 188 -36.71 8.71 -13.75
CA VAL A 188 -35.34 8.64 -14.24
C VAL A 188 -34.60 9.88 -13.73
N TYR A 189 -33.71 9.71 -12.74
CA TYR A 189 -32.89 10.79 -12.20
C TYR A 189 -31.63 10.96 -13.04
N GLU A 190 -31.50 12.13 -13.69
CA GLU A 190 -30.26 12.54 -14.35
C GLU A 190 -29.36 13.22 -13.31
N VAL A 191 -28.26 12.55 -12.93
CA VAL A 191 -27.36 13.04 -11.90
C VAL A 191 -26.33 14.02 -12.49
N GLU A 192 -26.61 15.31 -12.35
CA GLU A 192 -25.64 16.39 -12.59
C GLU A 192 -24.78 16.59 -11.33
N THR A 193 -23.60 15.99 -11.31
CA THR A 193 -22.54 16.09 -10.28
C THR A 193 -22.89 15.63 -8.85
N LEU A 194 -22.46 14.43 -8.49
CA LEU A 194 -22.31 14.01 -7.08
C LEU A 194 -21.21 14.86 -6.43
N ARG A 195 -21.62 15.77 -5.54
CA ARG A 195 -20.71 16.45 -4.61
C ARG A 195 -20.51 15.52 -3.41
N PHE A 196 -19.27 15.12 -3.16
CA PHE A 196 -18.87 14.51 -1.89
C PHE A 196 -19.01 15.56 -0.79
N ALA A 197 -19.90 15.33 0.17
CA ALA A 197 -19.85 16.02 1.43
C ALA A 197 -18.54 15.63 2.14
N ASP A 198 -17.83 16.64 2.65
CA ASP A 198 -16.60 16.45 3.41
C ASP A 198 -16.83 15.49 4.59
N GLY A 199 -16.15 14.33 4.60
CA GLY A 199 -15.73 13.74 5.87
C GLY A 199 -16.06 12.29 6.23
N ASP A 200 -16.46 11.40 5.31
CA ASP A 200 -16.58 9.97 5.69
C ASP A 200 -16.12 9.00 4.59
N TYR A 201 -14.79 8.86 4.45
CA TYR A 201 -14.16 7.87 3.56
C TYR A 201 -13.95 6.50 4.24
N ALA A 202 -14.55 6.25 5.41
CA ALA A 202 -14.44 4.96 6.10
C ALA A 202 -15.22 3.83 5.38
N ALA A 203 -16.20 4.17 4.52
CA ALA A 203 -17.04 3.20 3.84
C ALA A 203 -16.41 2.54 2.60
N LEU A 204 -15.40 3.15 1.94
CA LEU A 204 -14.75 2.53 0.77
C LEU A 204 -13.85 1.34 1.16
N THR A 205 -13.47 1.22 2.44
CA THR A 205 -12.60 0.14 2.94
C THR A 205 -13.34 -1.12 3.41
N ALA A 206 -14.67 -1.11 3.42
CA ALA A 206 -15.47 -2.22 3.93
C ALA A 206 -15.78 -3.33 2.89
N GLY A 207 -15.53 -3.09 1.59
CA GLY A 207 -15.91 -4.02 0.52
C GLY A 207 -14.82 -4.40 -0.49
N LEU A 208 -13.58 -3.94 -0.33
CA LEU A 208 -12.47 -4.35 -1.21
C LEU A 208 -11.67 -5.46 -0.54
N THR A 209 -11.41 -6.53 -1.27
CA THR A 209 -10.51 -7.63 -0.89
C THR A 209 -9.07 -7.37 -1.38
N PRO A 210 -8.06 -8.03 -0.79
CA PRO A 210 -6.69 -7.98 -1.30
C PRO A 210 -6.57 -8.39 -2.77
N VAL A 211 -7.42 -9.31 -3.24
CA VAL A 211 -7.42 -9.77 -4.63
C VAL A 211 -7.84 -8.64 -5.56
N GLU A 212 -8.95 -7.97 -5.25
CA GLU A 212 -9.45 -6.83 -6.05
C GLU A 212 -8.44 -5.68 -6.11
N ILE A 213 -7.75 -5.36 -5.01
CA ILE A 213 -6.67 -4.35 -5.03
C ILE A 213 -5.55 -4.75 -5.99
N GLY A 214 -5.18 -6.04 -6.02
CA GLY A 214 -4.16 -6.56 -6.91
C GLY A 214 -4.56 -6.55 -8.40
N LEU A 215 -5.85 -6.47 -8.71
CA LEU A 215 -6.36 -6.42 -10.09
C LEU A 215 -6.37 -5.00 -10.69
N LEU A 216 -6.32 -3.95 -9.86
CA LEU A 216 -6.29 -2.57 -10.37
C LEU A 216 -5.13 -2.36 -11.36
N THR A 217 -5.40 -1.63 -12.44
CA THR A 217 -4.33 -1.21 -13.35
C THR A 217 -3.48 -0.12 -12.70
N ALA A 218 -2.25 0.07 -13.20
CA ALA A 218 -1.38 1.17 -12.76
C ALA A 218 -2.06 2.55 -12.92
N ALA A 219 -2.82 2.75 -13.99
CA ALA A 219 -3.56 3.99 -14.22
C ALA A 219 -4.67 4.22 -13.17
N GLN A 220 -5.43 3.18 -12.84
CA GLN A 220 -6.45 3.24 -11.79
C GLN A 220 -5.83 3.57 -10.43
N VAL A 221 -4.72 2.93 -10.07
CA VAL A 221 -4.00 3.23 -8.82
C VAL A 221 -3.48 4.68 -8.80
N GLN A 222 -2.96 5.18 -9.92
CA GLN A 222 -2.53 6.56 -10.01
C GLN A 222 -3.69 7.57 -9.91
N SER A 223 -4.91 7.20 -10.31
CA SER A 223 -6.11 8.05 -10.15
C SER A 223 -6.69 8.09 -8.74
N LEU A 224 -6.25 7.20 -7.83
CA LEU A 224 -6.75 7.17 -6.46
C LEU A 224 -6.49 8.51 -5.75
N SER A 225 -7.50 9.03 -5.05
CA SER A 225 -7.29 10.23 -4.25
C SER A 225 -6.32 9.94 -3.09
N THR A 226 -5.65 10.99 -2.60
CA THR A 226 -4.81 10.90 -1.40
C THR A 226 -5.60 10.43 -0.18
N ALA A 227 -6.88 10.82 -0.09
CA ALA A 227 -7.79 10.39 0.96
C ALA A 227 -8.07 8.89 0.87
N ALA A 228 -8.45 8.38 -0.31
CA ALA A 228 -8.69 6.95 -0.53
C ALA A 228 -7.46 6.11 -0.19
N LEU A 229 -6.28 6.53 -0.67
CA LEU A 229 -5.03 5.82 -0.40
C LEU A 229 -4.71 5.81 1.10
N SER A 230 -4.87 6.95 1.79
CA SER A 230 -4.67 7.03 3.24
C SER A 230 -5.72 6.25 4.04
N GLY A 231 -6.91 6.04 3.49
CA GLY A 231 -8.00 5.27 4.09
C GLY A 231 -7.73 3.77 4.14
N LEU A 232 -7.01 3.22 3.15
CA LEU A 232 -6.76 1.78 3.03
C LEU A 232 -6.19 1.16 4.31
N THR A 233 -6.69 -0.02 4.66
CA THR A 233 -6.07 -0.87 5.69
C THR A 233 -4.68 -1.30 5.23
N THR A 234 -3.82 -1.70 6.16
CA THR A 234 -2.47 -2.18 5.85
C THR A 234 -2.50 -3.45 5.00
N THR A 235 -3.49 -4.32 5.22
CA THR A 235 -3.69 -5.55 4.43
C THR A 235 -4.03 -5.23 2.97
N LEU A 236 -4.94 -4.29 2.74
CA LEU A 236 -5.29 -3.87 1.38
C LEU A 236 -4.13 -3.14 0.71
N PHE A 237 -3.43 -2.26 1.43
CA PHE A 237 -2.27 -1.58 0.87
C PHE A 237 -1.14 -2.55 0.50
N ALA A 238 -0.86 -3.55 1.33
CA ALA A 238 0.13 -4.58 1.04
C ALA A 238 -0.24 -5.45 -0.18
N ALA A 239 -1.52 -5.47 -0.59
CA ALA A 239 -1.99 -6.24 -1.72
C ALA A 239 -1.66 -5.60 -3.09
N PHE A 240 -1.23 -4.34 -3.13
CA PHE A 240 -0.74 -3.74 -4.37
C PHE A 240 0.47 -4.51 -4.93
N LYS A 241 0.45 -4.82 -6.21
CA LYS A 241 1.62 -5.27 -6.97
C LYS A 241 2.70 -4.17 -6.98
N PRO A 242 4.00 -4.55 -7.07
CA PRO A 242 5.09 -3.58 -7.15
C PRO A 242 4.92 -2.52 -8.26
N ALA A 243 4.37 -2.92 -9.42
CA ALA A 243 4.10 -2.00 -10.53
C ALA A 243 3.03 -0.94 -10.20
N GLN A 244 2.07 -1.24 -9.33
CA GLN A 244 1.05 -0.30 -8.88
C GLN A 244 1.63 0.69 -7.86
N VAL A 245 2.51 0.22 -6.96
CA VAL A 245 3.21 1.11 -6.02
C VAL A 245 4.17 2.05 -6.77
N ALA A 246 4.85 1.57 -7.81
CA ALA A 246 5.79 2.36 -8.61
C ALA A 246 5.17 3.56 -9.33
N VAL A 247 3.85 3.58 -9.54
CA VAL A 247 3.14 4.67 -10.24
C VAL A 247 2.46 5.68 -9.33
N LEU A 248 2.50 5.47 -8.00
CA LEU A 248 1.99 6.44 -7.05
C LEU A 248 2.68 7.80 -7.24
N SER A 249 1.88 8.85 -7.37
CA SER A 249 2.35 10.23 -7.44
C SER A 249 3.03 10.66 -6.14
N THR A 250 3.81 11.73 -6.20
CA THR A 250 4.46 12.28 -4.99
C THR A 250 3.45 12.77 -3.95
N SER A 251 2.28 13.27 -4.37
CA SER A 251 1.20 13.67 -3.47
C SER A 251 0.55 12.47 -2.78
N GLN A 252 0.34 11.38 -3.52
CA GLN A 252 -0.12 10.11 -2.96
C GLN A 252 0.88 9.54 -1.95
N MET A 253 2.18 9.54 -2.27
CA MET A 253 3.23 9.09 -1.34
C MET A 253 3.29 9.91 -0.04
N GLN A 254 3.02 11.22 -0.11
CA GLN A 254 2.97 12.10 1.07
C GLN A 254 1.76 11.83 1.95
N ALA A 255 0.66 11.36 1.38
CA ALA A 255 -0.59 11.08 2.09
C ALA A 255 -0.61 9.73 2.82
N LEU A 256 0.35 8.84 2.52
CA LEU A 256 0.45 7.54 3.18
C LEU A 256 0.68 7.68 4.69
N ARG A 257 -0.07 6.90 5.46
CA ARG A 257 0.15 6.76 6.90
C ARG A 257 1.40 5.92 7.15
N THR A 258 2.05 6.14 8.29
CA THR A 258 3.22 5.35 8.71
C THR A 258 2.94 3.85 8.77
N ALA A 259 1.72 3.46 9.16
CA ALA A 259 1.28 2.06 9.16
C ALA A 259 1.29 1.44 7.75
N GLN A 260 0.93 2.20 6.71
CA GLN A 260 0.94 1.72 5.32
C GLN A 260 2.37 1.60 4.80
N ILE A 261 3.25 2.54 5.17
CA ILE A 261 4.68 2.45 4.85
C ILE A 261 5.33 1.22 5.51
N ALA A 262 5.02 0.97 6.78
CA ALA A 262 5.50 -0.21 7.50
C ALA A 262 4.93 -1.52 6.95
N ALA A 263 3.78 -1.47 6.26
CA ALA A 263 3.14 -2.63 5.63
C ALA A 263 3.63 -2.90 4.20
N LEU A 264 4.58 -2.11 3.69
CA LEU A 264 5.22 -2.41 2.40
C LEU A 264 5.87 -3.79 2.46
N THR A 265 5.72 -4.53 1.37
CA THR A 265 6.56 -5.70 1.12
C THR A 265 7.90 -5.25 0.55
N THR A 266 8.94 -6.07 0.73
CA THR A 266 10.26 -5.81 0.13
C THR A 266 10.21 -5.68 -1.39
N ALA A 267 9.30 -6.40 -2.06
CA ALA A 267 9.07 -6.29 -3.49
C ALA A 267 8.52 -4.91 -3.87
N GLN A 268 7.51 -4.41 -3.14
CA GLN A 268 6.98 -3.06 -3.34
C GLN A 268 8.02 -1.98 -3.00
N ALA A 269 8.78 -2.15 -1.92
CA ALA A 269 9.85 -1.22 -1.53
C ALA A 269 10.94 -1.11 -2.61
N SER A 270 11.34 -2.24 -3.22
CA SER A 270 12.30 -2.24 -4.34
C SER A 270 11.79 -1.57 -5.62
N ALA A 271 10.47 -1.49 -5.79
CA ALA A 271 9.83 -0.83 -6.92
C ALA A 271 9.69 0.70 -6.76
N LEU A 272 9.96 1.24 -5.58
CA LEU A 272 9.87 2.69 -5.34
C LEU A 272 10.89 3.47 -6.17
N ALA A 273 10.39 4.46 -6.91
CA ALA A 273 11.21 5.41 -7.62
C ALA A 273 11.85 6.43 -6.66
N THR A 274 12.98 7.01 -7.07
CA THR A 274 13.69 8.03 -6.27
C THR A 274 12.85 9.28 -5.99
N ALA A 275 11.93 9.63 -6.89
CA ALA A 275 10.98 10.73 -6.69
C ALA A 275 9.98 10.41 -5.57
N GLN A 276 9.50 9.17 -5.49
CA GLN A 276 8.59 8.71 -4.45
C GLN A 276 9.28 8.69 -3.09
N ILE A 277 10.50 8.16 -3.02
CA ILE A 277 11.32 8.16 -1.79
C ILE A 277 11.56 9.57 -1.29
N ARG A 278 11.91 10.52 -2.17
CA ARG A 278 12.10 11.93 -1.82
C ARG A 278 10.79 12.63 -1.38
N ALA A 279 9.64 12.14 -1.86
CA ALA A 279 8.34 12.68 -1.47
C ALA A 279 7.88 12.19 -0.10
N MET A 280 8.36 11.04 0.41
CA MET A 280 7.95 10.51 1.71
C MET A 280 8.24 11.48 2.85
N THR A 281 7.35 11.53 3.84
CA THR A 281 7.58 12.31 5.05
C THR A 281 8.70 11.70 5.91
N THR A 282 9.31 12.48 6.79
CA THR A 282 10.32 11.96 7.75
C THR A 282 9.73 10.88 8.66
N ALA A 283 8.47 11.00 9.05
CA ALA A 283 7.74 9.98 9.80
C ALA A 283 7.55 8.69 8.98
N GLY A 284 7.25 8.80 7.69
CA GLY A 284 7.17 7.65 6.78
C GLY A 284 8.53 6.94 6.65
N ILE A 285 9.61 7.69 6.45
CA ILE A 285 10.97 7.12 6.39
C ILE A 285 11.35 6.41 7.70
N ALA A 286 10.98 6.98 8.85
CA ALA A 286 11.21 6.36 10.15
C ALA A 286 10.36 5.09 10.38
N ALA A 287 9.27 4.91 9.62
CA ALA A 287 8.40 3.75 9.68
C ALA A 287 8.84 2.59 8.76
N LEU A 288 9.77 2.81 7.84
CA LEU A 288 10.33 1.75 7.00
C LEU A 288 10.99 0.67 7.86
N GLU A 289 10.69 -0.59 7.54
CA GLU A 289 11.37 -1.72 8.16
C GLU A 289 12.80 -1.87 7.60
N GLY A 290 13.65 -2.58 8.34
CA GLY A 290 15.04 -2.81 7.93
C GLY A 290 15.13 -3.55 6.59
N ALA A 291 14.21 -4.48 6.32
CA ALA A 291 14.16 -5.24 5.08
C ALA A 291 13.78 -4.35 3.88
N ASP A 292 12.84 -3.42 4.05
CA ASP A 292 12.44 -2.49 3.00
C ASP A 292 13.53 -1.48 2.68
N LEU A 293 14.22 -0.99 3.72
CA LEU A 293 15.36 -0.10 3.55
C LEU A 293 16.53 -0.80 2.82
N ALA A 294 16.73 -2.09 3.08
CA ALA A 294 17.66 -2.92 2.32
C ALA A 294 17.22 -3.05 0.85
N ALA A 295 15.91 -3.25 0.60
CA ALA A 295 15.33 -3.43 -0.73
C ALA A 295 15.38 -2.16 -1.61
N ILE A 296 15.17 -0.98 -1.03
CA ILE A 296 15.28 0.33 -1.72
C ILE A 296 16.71 0.59 -2.27
N GLY A 297 17.72 -0.04 -1.66
CA GLY A 297 19.08 -0.08 -2.18
C GLY A 297 19.84 1.26 -2.17
N LYS A 298 21.01 1.28 -2.81
CA LYS A 298 21.94 2.43 -2.81
C LYS A 298 21.34 3.67 -3.47
N THR A 299 20.66 3.48 -4.60
CA THR A 299 20.07 4.57 -5.39
C THR A 299 18.98 5.29 -4.61
N GLY A 300 18.12 4.55 -3.91
CA GLY A 300 17.08 5.15 -3.09
C GLY A 300 17.64 5.83 -1.84
N LEU A 301 18.62 5.22 -1.15
CA LEU A 301 19.33 5.87 -0.04
C LEU A 301 19.99 7.18 -0.47
N GLY A 302 20.66 7.20 -1.62
CA GLY A 302 21.29 8.41 -2.16
C GLY A 302 20.29 9.48 -2.62
N ALA A 303 19.04 9.11 -2.89
CA ALA A 303 17.98 10.04 -3.27
C ALA A 303 17.32 10.76 -2.09
N MET A 304 17.46 10.21 -0.87
CA MET A 304 16.90 10.80 0.35
C MET A 304 17.49 12.19 0.62
N THR A 305 16.66 13.09 1.12
CA THR A 305 17.12 14.37 1.66
C THR A 305 17.86 14.16 2.99
N SER A 306 18.67 15.14 3.42
CA SER A 306 19.32 15.10 4.73
C SER A 306 18.32 14.97 5.89
N ALA A 307 17.14 15.59 5.79
CA ALA A 307 16.11 15.48 6.82
C ALA A 307 15.49 14.07 6.89
N GLN A 308 15.22 13.46 5.73
CA GLN A 308 14.75 12.07 5.65
C GLN A 308 15.80 11.09 6.18
N PHE A 309 17.06 11.28 5.79
CA PHE A 309 18.15 10.42 6.23
C PHE A 309 18.38 10.51 7.75
N ALA A 310 18.31 11.72 8.32
CA ALA A 310 18.40 11.94 9.77
C ALA A 310 17.20 11.36 10.56
N ALA A 311 16.07 11.12 9.90
CA ALA A 311 14.88 10.53 10.51
C ALA A 311 14.97 9.00 10.68
N LEU A 312 15.93 8.33 10.04
CA LEU A 312 16.15 6.91 10.21
C LEU A 312 16.49 6.56 11.67
N GLY A 313 15.87 5.52 12.19
CA GLY A 313 16.11 5.02 13.55
C GLY A 313 17.34 4.13 13.65
N ALA A 314 17.72 3.78 14.88
CA ALA A 314 18.87 2.92 15.16
C ALA A 314 18.71 1.51 14.54
N THR A 315 17.49 0.97 14.53
CA THR A 315 17.19 -0.33 13.91
C THR A 315 17.40 -0.27 12.39
N GLN A 316 16.94 0.80 11.74
CA GLN A 316 17.16 1.02 10.31
C GLN A 316 18.65 1.13 9.97
N PHE A 317 19.42 1.88 10.76
CA PHE A 317 20.88 1.96 10.55
C PHE A 317 21.55 0.60 10.66
N ARG A 318 21.20 -0.23 11.65
CA ARG A 318 21.76 -1.58 11.79
C ARG A 318 21.35 -2.54 10.66
N ALA A 319 20.24 -2.27 9.98
CA ALA A 319 19.79 -3.06 8.84
C ALA A 319 20.55 -2.72 7.53
N LEU A 320 21.26 -1.58 7.47
CA LEU A 320 22.03 -1.21 6.28
C LEU A 320 23.18 -2.19 6.04
N SER A 321 23.29 -2.70 4.81
CA SER A 321 24.46 -3.47 4.41
C SER A 321 25.72 -2.60 4.36
N SER A 322 26.89 -3.23 4.49
CA SER A 322 28.18 -2.53 4.33
C SER A 322 28.30 -1.80 2.99
N ALA A 323 27.74 -2.38 1.92
CA ALA A 323 27.72 -1.76 0.60
C ALA A 323 26.83 -0.50 0.55
N GLN A 324 25.73 -0.46 1.29
CA GLN A 324 24.87 0.72 1.42
C GLN A 324 25.54 1.81 2.26
N VAL A 325 26.17 1.46 3.38
CA VAL A 325 26.93 2.41 4.22
C VAL A 325 28.09 3.04 3.44
N GLN A 326 28.79 2.26 2.62
CA GLN A 326 29.86 2.78 1.78
C GLN A 326 29.37 3.78 0.71
N SER A 327 28.10 3.67 0.29
CA SER A 327 27.47 4.54 -0.72
C SER A 327 26.92 5.85 -0.18
N LEU A 328 26.94 6.05 1.14
CA LEU A 328 26.45 7.29 1.75
C LEU A 328 27.26 8.50 1.28
N THR A 329 26.60 9.64 1.17
CA THR A 329 27.23 10.92 0.84
C THR A 329 27.69 11.66 2.09
N SER A 330 28.63 12.59 1.93
CA SER A 330 29.10 13.44 3.04
C SER A 330 27.97 14.27 3.65
N SER A 331 27.05 14.78 2.82
CA SER A 331 25.86 15.52 3.29
C SER A 331 24.92 14.67 4.15
N GLN A 332 24.82 13.37 3.87
CA GLN A 332 24.04 12.44 4.70
C GLN A 332 24.74 12.17 6.03
N ILE A 333 26.05 11.93 6.01
CA ILE A 333 26.85 11.71 7.23
C ILE A 333 26.81 12.91 8.17
N VAL A 334 26.97 14.13 7.64
CA VAL A 334 26.92 15.36 8.45
C VAL A 334 25.53 15.64 9.01
N SER A 335 24.46 15.12 8.37
CA SER A 335 23.10 15.28 8.88
C SER A 335 22.75 14.39 10.09
N LEU A 336 23.60 13.41 10.41
CA LEU A 336 23.37 12.50 11.52
C LEU A 336 23.65 13.13 12.88
N SER A 337 22.77 12.88 13.84
CA SER A 337 23.09 13.08 15.25
C SER A 337 24.17 12.08 15.70
N THR A 338 24.83 12.40 16.81
CA THR A 338 25.83 11.53 17.44
C THR A 338 25.22 10.19 17.87
N ASP A 339 24.00 10.20 18.38
CA ASP A 339 23.28 8.98 18.78
C ASP A 339 23.00 8.05 17.59
N ARG A 340 22.81 8.61 16.38
CA ARG A 340 22.62 7.83 15.16
C ARG A 340 23.94 7.30 14.60
N LEU A 341 25.02 8.08 14.68
CA LEU A 341 26.35 7.58 14.35
C LEU A 341 26.74 6.41 15.24
N ASN A 342 26.56 6.54 16.57
CA ASN A 342 26.89 5.49 17.54
C ASN A 342 25.92 4.29 17.49
N ALA A 343 24.82 4.39 16.73
CA ALA A 343 23.93 3.26 16.49
C ALA A 343 24.45 2.29 15.42
N LEU A 344 25.43 2.72 14.60
CA LEU A 344 26.09 1.89 13.61
C LEU A 344 26.89 0.78 14.30
N THR A 345 27.02 -0.36 13.62
CA THR A 345 27.87 -1.45 14.08
C THR A 345 29.34 -1.20 13.73
N ALA A 346 30.26 -1.87 14.42
CA ALA A 346 31.69 -1.82 14.08
C ALA A 346 31.99 -2.19 12.61
N ALA A 347 31.25 -3.17 12.07
CA ALA A 347 31.37 -3.57 10.66
C ALA A 347 30.92 -2.47 9.69
N GLN A 348 29.93 -1.65 10.08
CA GLN A 348 29.47 -0.51 9.29
C GLN A 348 30.44 0.67 9.39
N PHE A 349 30.98 0.96 10.58
CA PHE A 349 32.02 1.96 10.77
C PHE A 349 33.28 1.67 9.93
N ALA A 350 33.72 0.41 9.90
CA ALA A 350 34.90 0.00 9.16
C ALA A 350 34.82 0.22 7.63
N VAL A 351 33.60 0.36 7.07
CA VAL A 351 33.38 0.55 5.62
C VAL A 351 33.02 1.97 5.21
N ILE A 352 32.95 2.92 6.16
CA ILE A 352 32.77 4.34 5.84
C ILE A 352 33.99 4.81 5.03
N ASN A 353 33.76 5.36 3.83
CA ASN A 353 34.86 5.82 2.99
C ASN A 353 35.59 7.04 3.62
N THR A 354 36.85 7.25 3.23
CA THR A 354 37.70 8.31 3.80
C THR A 354 37.17 9.73 3.54
N ALA A 355 36.44 9.96 2.45
CA ALA A 355 35.81 11.25 2.17
C ALA A 355 34.69 11.57 3.17
N ASN A 356 33.90 10.55 3.55
CA ASN A 356 32.87 10.69 4.58
C ASN A 356 33.46 10.85 5.99
N VAL A 357 34.57 10.18 6.29
CA VAL A 357 35.30 10.39 7.55
C VAL A 357 35.84 11.82 7.65
N ALA A 358 36.41 12.34 6.56
CA ALA A 358 36.87 13.73 6.50
C ALA A 358 35.72 14.75 6.64
N ALA A 359 34.48 14.35 6.30
CA ALA A 359 33.29 15.20 6.42
C ALA A 359 32.71 15.24 7.85
N LEU A 360 33.09 14.32 8.75
CA LEU A 360 32.59 14.32 10.13
C LEU A 360 32.87 15.66 10.81
N THR A 361 31.86 16.20 11.47
CA THR A 361 31.99 17.46 12.21
C THR A 361 32.76 17.25 13.52
N SER A 362 33.36 18.33 14.05
CA SER A 362 34.03 18.29 15.36
C SER A 362 33.08 17.82 16.48
N THR A 363 31.80 18.22 16.41
CA THR A 363 30.77 17.76 17.36
C THR A 363 30.51 16.25 17.25
N GLN A 364 30.45 15.71 16.03
CA GLN A 364 30.28 14.27 15.83
C GLN A 364 31.50 13.50 16.36
N MET A 365 32.72 13.93 16.00
CA MET A 365 33.98 13.33 16.46
C MET A 365 34.10 13.32 17.99
N ALA A 366 33.78 14.45 18.64
CA ALA A 366 33.87 14.60 20.10
C ALA A 366 32.94 13.65 20.87
N ASN A 367 31.91 13.10 20.23
CA ASN A 367 30.88 12.28 20.88
C ASN A 367 30.78 10.85 20.32
N LEU A 368 31.75 10.42 19.49
CA LEU A 368 31.89 8.99 19.13
C LEU A 368 32.18 8.13 20.36
N GLU A 369 31.60 6.93 20.42
CA GLU A 369 31.93 5.97 21.46
C GLU A 369 33.33 5.37 21.25
N LEU A 370 33.95 4.89 22.34
CA LEU A 370 35.30 4.31 22.29
C LEU A 370 35.36 3.08 21.39
N ALA A 371 34.30 2.28 21.38
CA ALA A 371 34.19 1.10 20.52
C ALA A 371 34.18 1.48 19.03
N ASP A 372 33.50 2.57 18.68
CA ASP A 372 33.41 3.06 17.30
C ASP A 372 34.77 3.56 16.82
N LEU A 373 35.49 4.33 17.65
CA LEU A 373 36.87 4.76 17.37
C LEU A 373 37.81 3.56 17.18
N GLY A 374 37.64 2.49 17.97
CA GLY A 374 38.37 1.24 17.80
C GLY A 374 38.08 0.53 16.48
N ALA A 375 36.92 0.76 15.86
CA ALA A 375 36.54 0.17 14.57
C ALA A 375 37.14 0.92 13.36
N PHE A 376 37.70 2.12 13.54
CA PHE A 376 38.34 2.86 12.46
C PHE A 376 39.61 2.14 11.97
N THR A 377 39.73 2.01 10.66
CA THR A 377 40.97 1.59 10.00
C THR A 377 42.01 2.73 10.03
N SER A 378 43.29 2.39 9.90
CA SER A 378 44.37 3.40 9.78
C SER A 378 44.13 4.38 8.62
N ALA A 379 43.56 3.93 7.50
CA ALA A 379 43.25 4.81 6.37
C ALA A 379 42.16 5.84 6.73
N GLN A 380 41.14 5.42 7.48
CA GLN A 380 40.09 6.32 7.94
C GLN A 380 40.63 7.30 8.99
N ILE A 381 41.48 6.85 9.94
CA ILE A 381 42.14 7.76 10.90
C ILE A 381 42.98 8.83 10.19
N ALA A 382 43.74 8.45 9.17
CA ALA A 382 44.53 9.39 8.37
C ALA A 382 43.67 10.42 7.61
N ALA A 383 42.40 10.11 7.36
CA ALA A 383 41.45 11.00 6.70
C ALA A 383 40.73 11.96 7.65
N ILE A 384 40.81 11.76 8.97
CA ILE A 384 40.25 12.70 9.94
C ILE A 384 40.96 14.04 9.80
N THR A 385 40.18 15.12 9.70
CA THR A 385 40.71 16.47 9.58
C THR A 385 41.43 16.89 10.86
N THR A 386 42.32 17.89 10.78
CA THR A 386 43.00 18.45 11.95
C THR A 386 42.02 18.95 13.01
N ALA A 387 40.93 19.58 12.59
CA ALA A 387 39.85 20.01 13.48
C ALA A 387 39.11 18.83 14.14
N GLY A 388 38.94 17.71 13.42
CA GLY A 388 38.36 16.48 13.96
C GLY A 388 39.24 15.82 15.01
N ILE A 389 40.55 15.73 14.75
CA ILE A 389 41.54 15.23 15.74
C ILE A 389 41.53 16.10 16.99
N ALA A 390 41.59 17.43 16.84
CA ALA A 390 41.56 18.38 17.96
C ALA A 390 40.23 18.45 18.71
N ALA A 391 39.17 17.80 18.19
CA ALA A 391 37.87 17.70 18.83
C ALA A 391 37.70 16.41 19.64
N LEU A 392 38.59 15.42 19.47
CA LEU A 392 38.60 14.24 20.32
C LEU A 392 38.80 14.63 21.78
N ARG A 393 38.32 13.79 22.69
CA ARG A 393 38.51 13.93 24.13
C ARG A 393 39.61 13.00 24.60
N THR A 394 40.22 13.29 25.74
CA THR A 394 41.32 12.52 26.33
C THR A 394 41.05 11.01 26.39
N LEU A 395 39.83 10.60 26.80
CA LEU A 395 39.44 9.18 26.84
C LEU A 395 39.31 8.54 25.45
N GLN A 396 38.82 9.29 24.46
CA GLN A 396 38.72 8.83 23.07
C GLN A 396 40.11 8.63 22.46
N PHE A 397 41.04 9.55 22.75
CA PHE A 397 42.41 9.45 22.29
C PHE A 397 43.14 8.26 22.94
N ALA A 398 42.94 8.05 24.25
CA ALA A 398 43.50 6.91 24.98
C ALA A 398 42.99 5.55 24.46
N ALA A 399 41.78 5.49 23.90
CA ALA A 399 41.18 4.27 23.36
C ALA A 399 41.71 3.85 21.98
N LEU A 400 42.52 4.69 21.31
CA LEU A 400 43.08 4.36 20.00
C LEU A 400 44.12 3.24 20.09
N GLY A 401 44.08 2.28 19.17
CA GLY A 401 45.14 1.29 19.00
C GLY A 401 46.43 1.91 18.46
N THR A 402 47.55 1.20 18.59
CA THR A 402 48.87 1.63 18.10
C THR A 402 48.88 1.90 16.59
N ALA A 403 48.19 1.07 15.80
CA ALA A 403 48.04 1.25 14.37
C ALA A 403 47.23 2.50 13.99
N GLN A 404 46.30 2.91 14.86
CA GLN A 404 45.49 4.12 14.67
C GLN A 404 46.31 5.36 15.04
N VAL A 405 46.99 5.36 16.19
CA VAL A 405 47.91 6.45 16.60
C VAL A 405 49.00 6.68 15.55
N GLY A 406 49.62 5.61 15.05
CA GLY A 406 50.61 5.69 13.98
C GLY A 406 50.06 6.24 12.67
N ALA A 407 48.75 6.18 12.44
CA ALA A 407 48.10 6.69 11.23
C ALA A 407 47.67 8.17 11.33
N ILE A 408 47.71 8.79 12.51
CA ILE A 408 47.39 10.21 12.67
C ILE A 408 48.39 11.04 11.88
N THR A 409 47.92 11.95 11.02
CA THR A 409 48.82 12.79 10.22
C THR A 409 49.68 13.69 11.10
N THR A 410 50.84 14.13 10.61
CA THR A 410 51.70 15.07 11.36
C THR A 410 50.96 16.36 11.71
N ALA A 411 50.06 16.83 10.83
CA ALA A 411 49.20 17.98 11.10
C ALA A 411 48.18 17.69 12.22
N GLY A 412 47.63 16.47 12.30
CA GLY A 412 46.78 16.04 13.40
C GLY A 412 47.53 15.98 14.73
N ILE A 413 48.74 15.41 14.76
CA ILE A 413 49.59 15.38 15.95
C ILE A 413 49.92 16.79 16.45
N ALA A 414 50.20 17.73 15.53
CA ALA A 414 50.48 19.11 15.89
C ALA A 414 49.26 19.85 16.48
N ALA A 415 48.05 19.35 16.24
CA ALA A 415 46.80 19.92 16.74
C ALA A 415 46.36 19.36 18.10
N LEU A 416 47.10 18.39 18.66
CA LEU A 416 46.81 17.81 19.97
C LEU A 416 47.07 18.80 21.11
N ARG A 417 46.25 18.68 22.16
CA ARG A 417 46.39 19.38 23.43
C ARG A 417 47.30 18.60 24.37
N THR A 418 47.86 19.27 25.38
CA THR A 418 48.73 18.64 26.39
C THR A 418 48.10 17.39 27.01
N ASP A 419 46.82 17.46 27.38
CA ASP A 419 46.11 16.33 28.00
C ASP A 419 46.07 15.08 27.10
N GLU A 420 46.01 15.25 25.77
CA GLU A 420 45.95 14.14 24.81
C GLU A 420 47.33 13.52 24.58
N VAL A 421 48.38 14.36 24.52
CA VAL A 421 49.77 13.90 24.42
C VAL A 421 50.17 13.12 25.67
N VAL A 422 49.78 13.62 26.86
CA VAL A 422 50.05 12.96 28.15
C VAL A 422 49.24 11.67 28.31
N ALA A 423 48.07 11.57 27.68
CA ALA A 423 47.24 10.36 27.72
C ALA A 423 47.76 9.20 26.87
N LEU A 424 48.81 9.39 26.06
CA LEU A 424 49.45 8.31 25.32
C LEU A 424 50.07 7.29 26.28
N SER A 425 49.65 6.03 26.15
CA SER A 425 50.38 4.92 26.76
C SER A 425 51.78 4.80 26.15
N ALA A 426 52.71 4.16 26.88
CA ALA A 426 54.06 3.89 26.39
C ALA A 426 54.05 3.13 25.04
N VAL A 427 53.08 2.24 24.83
CA VAL A 427 52.95 1.46 23.60
C VAL A 427 52.45 2.33 22.44
N GLN A 428 51.49 3.23 22.69
CA GLN A 428 51.01 4.18 21.68
C GLN A 428 52.09 5.20 21.31
N ALA A 429 52.84 5.71 22.30
CA ALA A 429 53.96 6.64 22.07
C ALA A 429 55.07 5.98 21.22
N ALA A 430 55.34 4.70 21.45
CA ALA A 430 56.31 3.93 20.65
C ALA A 430 55.84 3.68 19.20
N ALA A 431 54.54 3.80 18.91
CA ALA A 431 53.99 3.66 17.56
C ALA A 431 54.12 4.95 16.72
N LEU A 432 54.53 6.07 17.32
CA LEU A 432 54.75 7.31 16.61
C LEU A 432 56.01 7.23 15.74
N SER A 433 55.88 7.66 14.49
CA SER A 433 57.02 7.90 13.60
C SER A 433 57.86 9.10 14.06
N THR A 434 59.11 9.15 13.62
CA THR A 434 59.99 10.29 13.88
C THR A 434 59.40 11.62 13.39
N ALA A 435 58.64 11.62 12.30
CA ALA A 435 57.99 12.82 11.79
C ALA A 435 56.84 13.28 12.70
N GLN A 436 56.04 12.35 13.23
CA GLN A 436 54.98 12.66 14.19
C GLN A 436 55.55 13.18 15.51
N VAL A 437 56.60 12.57 16.06
CA VAL A 437 57.26 13.07 17.29
C VAL A 437 57.77 14.49 17.11
N ARG A 438 58.35 14.82 15.95
CA ARG A 438 58.80 16.19 15.64
C ARG A 438 57.66 17.20 15.47
N ALA A 439 56.45 16.73 15.17
CA ALA A 439 55.28 17.57 14.99
C ALA A 439 54.60 17.94 16.32
N ILE A 440 54.95 17.27 17.43
CA ILE A 440 54.45 17.63 18.76
C ILE A 440 54.95 19.04 19.10
N THR A 441 54.01 19.96 19.28
CA THR A 441 54.33 21.36 19.56
C THR A 441 54.64 21.59 21.03
N THR A 442 55.26 22.73 21.36
CA THR A 442 55.48 23.13 22.76
C THR A 442 54.17 23.29 23.53
N ALA A 443 53.07 23.65 22.86
CA ALA A 443 51.73 23.71 23.45
C ALA A 443 51.12 22.34 23.74
N GLY A 444 51.71 21.24 23.24
CA GLY A 444 51.31 19.87 23.54
C GLY A 444 52.21 19.18 24.58
N ILE A 445 53.24 19.85 25.10
CA ILE A 445 54.20 19.29 26.08
C ILE A 445 54.25 20.12 27.38
N ALA A 446 53.88 21.40 27.31
CA ALA A 446 53.74 22.30 28.46
C ALA A 446 52.36 22.16 29.11
#